data_AF-A0A1Q7IF73-F1
#
_entry.id   AF-A0A1Q7IF73-F1
#
_cell.length_a   1.000
_cell.length_b   1.000
_cell.length_c   1.000
_cell.angle_alpha   90.00
_cell.angle_beta   90.00
_cell.angle_gamma   90.00
#
_symmetry.space_group_name_H-M   'P 1'
#
loop_
_entity.id
_entity.type
_entity.pdbx_description
1 polymer ?
#
loop_
_entity_poly.entity_id
_entity_poly.type
_entity_poly.pdbx_seq_one_letter_code
_entity_poly.pdbx_strand_id
1 'polypeptide(L)'
;MVDTTKPEIVQLLRRINEGATNSQTPLGEVLRLCLRLGRLLNNKELSDWAKAEAGGYESANSLPDYRISGTEVRGTFLGPFGSSLSNVSIPQAVVEEDHRETLFTVYMTQPVGELEQLVGSSEGTNSLSVPWSGNTILYYQHKELIEGLGLNAAWKVLTTATIAGVLEVIRARVLEFVLVIEKELGIDMMNYYDSKTSLETPTQEKINQIFNTTIHGGTNIALGNPGTTNQHATHVQPGDLQGLKEKLAQLGVTEELLNDLDTALDEDADSQEQPGPHVKGWIGRMMIKAGQGTLQLVSATATTAVMAEVRRFLGLPPA
;
A
#
# COMPACT_ATOMS: atom_id res chain seq x y z
N MET A 1 -24.73 34.47 -3.18
CA MET A 1 -23.72 34.02 -4.16
C MET A 1 -23.97 32.54 -4.36
N VAL A 2 -24.34 32.13 -5.57
CA VAL A 2 -24.62 30.73 -5.88
C VAL A 2 -23.30 29.97 -5.80
N ASP A 3 -23.27 28.88 -5.04
CA ASP A 3 -22.12 28.00 -4.82
C ASP A 3 -21.73 27.30 -6.15
N THR A 4 -20.99 28.00 -7.01
CA THR A 4 -20.55 27.55 -8.35
C THR A 4 -19.66 26.31 -8.32
N THR A 5 -19.11 25.98 -7.16
CA THR A 5 -18.23 24.84 -6.93
C THR A 5 -18.97 23.50 -6.99
N LYS A 6 -20.24 23.46 -6.56
CA LYS A 6 -21.03 22.21 -6.50
C LYS A 6 -21.35 21.60 -7.87
N PRO A 7 -21.88 22.34 -8.87
CA PRO A 7 -22.11 21.81 -10.21
C PRO A 7 -20.83 21.37 -10.92
N GLU A 8 -19.71 22.05 -10.66
CA GLU A 8 -18.41 21.73 -11.25
C GLU A 8 -17.88 20.39 -10.73
N ILE A 9 -18.00 20.12 -9.42
CA ILE A 9 -17.61 18.85 -8.80
C ILE A 9 -18.40 17.69 -9.42
N VAL A 10 -19.73 17.83 -9.57
CA VAL A 10 -20.57 16.77 -10.13
C VAL A 10 -20.23 16.47 -11.59
N GLN A 11 -20.02 17.52 -12.40
CA GLN A 11 -19.57 17.33 -13.78
C GLN A 11 -18.21 16.64 -13.85
N LEU A 12 -17.31 16.95 -12.91
CA LEU A 12 -15.99 16.36 -12.87
C LEU A 12 -16.02 14.88 -12.46
N LEU A 13 -16.79 14.53 -11.42
CA LEU A 13 -17.00 13.14 -11.00
C LEU A 13 -17.57 12.30 -12.15
N ARG A 14 -18.58 12.81 -12.87
CA ARG A 14 -19.14 12.14 -14.05
C ARG A 14 -18.08 11.85 -15.11
N ARG A 15 -17.26 12.86 -15.46
CA ARG A 15 -16.19 12.69 -16.46
C ARG A 15 -15.13 11.69 -16.02
N ILE A 16 -14.79 11.67 -14.73
CA ILE A 16 -13.83 10.69 -14.20
C ILE A 16 -14.44 9.28 -14.25
N ASN A 17 -15.71 9.11 -13.87
CA ASN A 17 -16.40 7.82 -13.92
C ASN A 17 -16.48 7.28 -15.37
N GLU A 18 -16.92 8.12 -16.31
CA GLU A 18 -16.93 7.79 -17.75
C GLU A 18 -15.53 7.43 -18.28
N GLY A 19 -14.51 8.21 -17.91
CA GLY A 19 -13.14 7.95 -18.32
C GLY A 19 -12.52 6.70 -17.68
N ALA A 20 -12.87 6.39 -16.42
CA ALA A 20 -12.37 5.21 -15.72
C ALA A 20 -13.02 3.93 -16.23
N THR A 21 -14.32 3.96 -16.55
CA THR A 21 -15.06 2.81 -17.12
C THR A 21 -14.78 2.56 -18.60
N ASN A 22 -14.31 3.57 -19.34
CA ASN A 22 -13.92 3.41 -20.73
C ASN A 22 -12.44 2.99 -20.85
N SER A 23 -12.21 1.76 -21.34
CA SER A 23 -10.86 1.21 -21.53
C SER A 23 -10.05 1.91 -22.65
N GLN A 24 -10.71 2.70 -23.51
CA GLN A 24 -10.05 3.47 -24.57
C GLN A 24 -9.54 4.83 -24.10
N THR A 25 -10.00 5.31 -22.94
CA THR A 25 -9.55 6.59 -22.40
C THR A 25 -8.18 6.41 -21.76
N PRO A 26 -7.15 7.19 -22.19
CA PRO A 26 -5.84 7.15 -21.57
C PRO A 26 -5.93 7.49 -20.08
N LEU A 27 -5.32 6.67 -19.23
CA LEU A 27 -5.38 6.83 -17.79
C LEU A 27 -4.74 8.15 -17.35
N GLY A 28 -3.76 8.66 -18.10
CA GLY A 28 -3.21 10.00 -17.89
C GLY A 28 -4.23 11.14 -18.03
N GLU A 29 -5.29 10.99 -18.84
CA GLU A 29 -6.39 11.96 -18.89
C GLU A 29 -7.24 11.89 -17.60
N VAL A 30 -7.60 10.69 -17.17
CA VAL A 30 -8.37 10.45 -15.95
C VAL A 30 -7.65 11.00 -14.72
N LEU A 31 -6.34 10.80 -14.61
CA LEU A 31 -5.52 11.32 -13.51
C LEU A 31 -5.44 12.85 -13.47
N ARG A 32 -5.42 13.52 -14.63
CA ARG A 32 -5.49 14.99 -14.68
C ARG A 32 -6.83 15.52 -14.19
N LEU A 33 -7.92 14.81 -14.46
CA LEU A 33 -9.23 15.13 -13.89
C LEU A 33 -9.24 14.89 -12.37
N CYS A 34 -8.62 13.81 -11.89
CA CYS A 34 -8.47 13.54 -10.45
C CYS A 34 -7.65 14.64 -9.74
N LEU A 35 -6.59 15.16 -10.36
CA LEU A 35 -5.81 16.27 -9.83
C LEU A 35 -6.66 17.54 -9.67
N ARG A 36 -7.52 17.84 -10.66
CA ARG A 36 -8.47 18.95 -10.55
C ARG A 36 -9.49 18.70 -9.44
N LEU A 37 -9.98 17.47 -9.31
CA LEU A 37 -10.94 17.09 -8.28
C LEU A 37 -10.34 17.24 -6.88
N GLY A 38 -9.10 16.80 -6.67
CA GLY A 38 -8.37 16.97 -5.42
C GLY A 38 -8.25 18.43 -5.00
N ARG A 39 -7.98 19.33 -5.95
CA ARG A 39 -7.97 20.78 -5.66
C ARG A 39 -9.34 21.34 -5.28
N LEU A 40 -10.42 20.92 -5.96
CA LEU A 40 -11.78 21.38 -5.65
C LEU A 40 -12.28 20.85 -4.31
N LEU A 41 -11.93 19.61 -3.97
CA LEU A 41 -12.23 18.99 -2.69
C LEU A 41 -11.26 19.40 -1.58
N ASN A 42 -10.23 20.20 -1.89
CA ASN A 42 -9.12 20.57 -1.01
C ASN A 42 -8.39 19.35 -0.39
N ASN A 43 -8.43 18.20 -1.07
CA ASN A 43 -7.70 16.99 -0.71
C ASN A 43 -6.30 17.01 -1.34
N LYS A 44 -5.29 17.30 -0.50
CA LYS A 44 -3.88 17.32 -0.89
C LYS A 44 -3.35 15.93 -1.24
N GLU A 45 -3.77 14.89 -0.53
CA GLU A 45 -3.30 13.51 -0.75
C GLU A 45 -3.70 13.00 -2.13
N LEU A 46 -4.95 13.22 -2.54
CA LEU A 46 -5.42 12.89 -3.90
C LEU A 46 -4.64 13.66 -4.96
N SER A 47 -4.36 14.94 -4.70
CA SER A 47 -3.62 15.78 -5.63
C SER A 47 -2.18 15.30 -5.81
N ASP A 48 -1.51 14.97 -4.70
CA ASP A 48 -0.13 14.49 -4.69
C ASP A 48 -0.02 13.09 -5.33
N TRP A 49 -0.94 12.19 -4.99
CA TRP A 49 -1.01 10.86 -5.60
C TRP A 49 -1.25 10.93 -7.12
N ALA A 50 -2.25 11.70 -7.57
CA ALA A 50 -2.54 11.85 -9.00
C ALA A 50 -1.37 12.47 -9.76
N LYS A 51 -0.64 13.41 -9.11
CA LYS A 51 0.57 14.01 -9.67
C LYS A 51 1.71 13.00 -9.77
N ALA A 52 1.93 12.18 -8.75
CA ALA A 52 2.95 11.13 -8.75
C ALA A 52 2.65 10.04 -9.79
N GLU A 53 1.40 9.60 -9.89
CA GLU A 53 0.98 8.62 -10.90
C GLU A 53 1.17 9.14 -12.33
N ALA A 54 0.81 10.41 -12.58
CA ALA A 54 0.93 11.02 -13.89
C ALA A 54 2.39 11.41 -14.24
N GLY A 55 3.18 11.82 -13.26
CA GLY A 55 4.54 12.35 -13.44
C GLY A 55 5.68 11.37 -13.15
N GLY A 56 5.37 10.21 -12.57
CA GLY A 56 6.35 9.26 -12.05
C GLY A 56 6.74 9.54 -10.59
N TYR A 57 7.40 8.56 -9.99
CA TYR A 57 7.86 8.57 -8.60
C TYR A 57 9.36 8.85 -8.53
N GLU A 58 9.77 9.71 -7.60
CA GLU A 58 11.18 10.08 -7.41
C GLU A 58 12.01 8.99 -6.73
N SER A 59 11.37 8.11 -5.94
CA SER A 59 12.04 7.07 -5.17
C SER A 59 11.21 5.79 -5.11
N ALA A 60 11.89 4.66 -4.97
CA ALA A 60 11.24 3.36 -4.74
C ALA A 60 10.48 3.33 -3.40
N ASN A 61 10.91 4.12 -2.41
CA ASN A 61 10.30 4.13 -1.07
C ASN A 61 8.93 4.81 -1.01
N SER A 62 8.59 5.65 -1.99
CA SER A 62 7.28 6.31 -2.07
C SER A 62 6.29 5.55 -2.97
N LEU A 63 6.68 4.36 -3.44
CA LEU A 63 5.83 3.56 -4.31
C LEU A 63 4.70 2.89 -3.52
N PRO A 64 3.46 2.97 -4.03
CA PRO A 64 2.40 2.11 -3.56
C PRO A 64 2.68 0.62 -3.85
N ASP A 65 2.15 -0.28 -3.03
CA ASP A 65 2.40 -1.73 -3.14
C ASP A 65 2.10 -2.31 -4.53
N TYR A 66 1.09 -1.80 -5.23
CA TYR A 66 0.73 -2.24 -6.57
C TYR A 66 1.74 -1.81 -7.66
N ARG A 67 2.66 -0.88 -7.37
CA ARG A 67 3.79 -0.53 -8.24
C ARG A 67 5.02 -1.43 -7.99
N ILE A 68 4.93 -2.35 -7.04
CA ILE A 68 5.99 -3.26 -6.63
C ILE A 68 5.58 -4.68 -7.05
N SER A 69 6.45 -5.40 -7.75
CA SER A 69 6.13 -6.75 -8.20
C SER A 69 7.35 -7.65 -8.13
N GLY A 70 7.15 -8.84 -7.55
CA GLY A 70 8.12 -9.92 -7.65
C GLY A 70 8.25 -10.39 -9.10
N THR A 71 9.47 -10.72 -9.50
CA THR A 71 9.81 -11.10 -10.87
C THR A 71 10.68 -12.35 -10.89
N GLU A 72 10.53 -13.14 -11.96
CA GLU A 72 11.49 -14.18 -12.28
C GLU A 72 12.80 -13.53 -12.74
N VAL A 73 13.94 -14.03 -12.28
CA VAL A 73 15.24 -13.65 -12.81
C VAL A 73 15.75 -14.76 -13.71
N ARG A 74 16.27 -14.38 -14.88
CA ARG A 74 16.98 -15.29 -15.77
C ARG A 74 18.39 -14.83 -16.02
N GLY A 75 19.26 -15.76 -16.37
CA GLY A 75 20.65 -15.47 -16.68
C GLY A 75 21.24 -16.33 -17.77
N THR A 76 22.41 -15.89 -18.21
CA THR A 76 23.30 -16.60 -19.12
C THR A 76 24.60 -16.89 -18.38
N PHE A 77 25.01 -18.14 -18.44
CA PHE A 77 26.19 -18.69 -17.80
C PHE A 77 27.16 -19.20 -18.85
N LEU A 78 28.45 -18.92 -18.67
CA LEU A 78 29.53 -19.36 -19.55
C LEU A 78 30.46 -20.30 -18.79
N GLY A 79 30.86 -21.37 -19.46
CA GLY A 79 31.73 -22.40 -18.91
C GLY A 79 32.97 -22.66 -19.75
N PRO A 80 33.83 -23.58 -19.28
CA PRO A 80 35.02 -23.99 -20.02
C PRO A 80 34.64 -24.64 -21.36
N PHE A 81 35.60 -24.64 -22.29
CA PHE A 81 35.46 -25.23 -23.63
C PHE A 81 34.32 -24.66 -24.48
N GLY A 82 33.88 -23.42 -24.20
CA GLY A 82 32.80 -22.75 -24.94
C GLY A 82 31.39 -23.25 -24.57
N SER A 83 31.24 -23.97 -23.46
CA SER A 83 29.93 -24.32 -22.93
C SER A 83 29.18 -23.07 -22.47
N SER A 84 27.87 -23.01 -22.74
CA SER A 84 27.02 -21.88 -22.38
C SER A 84 25.61 -22.37 -22.05
N LEU A 85 25.04 -21.86 -20.97
CA LEU A 85 23.63 -22.01 -20.65
C LEU A 85 22.98 -20.63 -20.73
N SER A 86 21.95 -20.47 -21.56
CA SER A 86 21.28 -19.19 -21.77
C SER A 86 19.83 -19.26 -21.31
N ASN A 87 19.29 -18.14 -20.83
CA ASN A 87 17.89 -18.03 -20.40
C ASN A 87 17.52 -19.05 -19.30
N VAL A 88 18.46 -19.30 -18.37
CA VAL A 88 18.24 -20.17 -17.21
C VAL A 88 17.62 -19.38 -16.07
N SER A 89 16.58 -19.93 -15.45
CA SER A 89 15.96 -19.33 -14.26
C SER A 89 16.93 -19.39 -13.07
N ILE A 90 17.13 -18.26 -12.38
CA ILE A 90 17.98 -18.18 -11.19
C ILE A 90 17.07 -18.25 -9.96
N PRO A 91 17.11 -19.33 -9.15
CA PRO A 91 16.30 -19.40 -7.93
C PRO A 91 16.76 -18.37 -6.88
N GLN A 92 15.84 -17.80 -6.12
CA GLN A 92 16.19 -16.90 -5.01
C GLN A 92 17.07 -17.58 -3.95
N ALA A 93 16.93 -18.90 -3.79
CA ALA A 93 17.68 -19.69 -2.82
C ALA A 93 19.20 -19.68 -3.04
N VAL A 94 19.66 -19.48 -4.29
CA VAL A 94 21.11 -19.43 -4.61
C VAL A 94 21.70 -18.02 -4.45
N VAL A 95 20.86 -17.04 -4.15
CA VAL A 95 21.22 -15.63 -3.96
C VAL A 95 21.18 -15.32 -2.47
N GLU A 96 22.11 -14.48 -2.02
CA GLU A 96 22.18 -14.03 -0.63
C GLU A 96 20.91 -13.30 -0.20
N GLU A 97 20.49 -13.56 1.03
CA GLU A 97 19.22 -13.08 1.58
C GLU A 97 19.08 -11.56 1.48
N ASP A 98 20.12 -10.82 1.85
CA ASP A 98 20.19 -9.36 1.79
C ASP A 98 20.01 -8.79 0.37
N HIS A 99 20.28 -9.58 -0.67
CA HIS A 99 20.19 -9.15 -2.06
C HIS A 99 18.88 -9.57 -2.73
N ARG A 100 18.12 -10.52 -2.15
CA ARG A 100 16.95 -11.13 -2.80
C ARG A 100 15.90 -10.10 -3.18
N GLU A 101 15.54 -9.21 -2.26
CA GLU A 101 14.51 -8.20 -2.52
C GLU A 101 14.89 -7.31 -3.71
N THR A 102 16.10 -6.75 -3.70
CA THR A 102 16.55 -5.83 -4.76
C THR A 102 16.68 -6.54 -6.12
N LEU A 103 17.08 -7.81 -6.14
CA LEU A 103 17.36 -8.53 -7.38
C LEU A 103 16.14 -9.22 -7.99
N PHE A 104 15.14 -9.56 -7.18
CA PHE A 104 13.92 -10.26 -7.59
C PHE A 104 12.64 -9.42 -7.49
N THR A 105 12.77 -8.13 -7.20
CA THR A 105 11.65 -7.18 -7.20
C THR A 105 11.86 -6.11 -8.28
N VAL A 106 10.77 -5.76 -8.98
CA VAL A 106 10.71 -4.60 -9.88
C VAL A 106 9.92 -3.50 -9.19
N TYR A 107 10.50 -2.31 -9.19
CA TYR A 107 9.89 -1.07 -8.71
C TYR A 107 9.52 -0.22 -9.92
N MET A 108 8.22 0.00 -10.15
CA MET A 108 7.72 0.73 -11.33
C MET A 108 7.52 2.21 -11.01
N THR A 109 8.61 2.98 -11.09
CA THR A 109 8.60 4.43 -10.83
C THR A 109 8.14 5.28 -12.00
N GLN A 110 7.94 4.68 -13.19
CA GLN A 110 7.62 5.38 -14.41
C GLN A 110 6.21 6.00 -14.37
N PRO A 111 6.00 7.15 -15.03
CA PRO A 111 4.68 7.73 -15.19
C PRO A 111 3.73 6.76 -15.89
N VAL A 112 2.44 6.81 -15.54
CA VAL A 112 1.40 5.95 -16.14
C VAL A 112 1.41 5.99 -17.67
N GLY A 113 1.61 7.16 -18.28
CA GLY A 113 1.63 7.28 -19.74
C GLY A 113 2.75 6.49 -20.41
N GLU A 114 3.90 6.34 -19.76
CA GLU A 114 5.01 5.50 -20.27
C GLU A 114 4.67 4.01 -20.14
N LEU A 115 4.04 3.61 -19.04
CA LEU A 115 3.55 2.25 -18.85
C LEU A 115 2.47 1.87 -19.88
N GLU A 116 1.53 2.78 -20.18
CA GLU A 116 0.53 2.58 -21.24
C GLU A 116 1.19 2.39 -22.60
N GLN A 117 2.21 3.20 -22.92
CA GLN A 117 2.96 3.06 -24.17
C GLN A 117 3.75 1.74 -24.24
N LEU A 118 4.35 1.31 -23.13
CA LEU A 118 5.07 0.03 -23.05
C LEU A 118 4.14 -1.16 -23.32
N VAL A 119 2.90 -1.11 -22.80
CA VAL A 119 1.89 -2.15 -23.09
C VAL A 119 1.38 -2.05 -24.53
N GLY A 120 1.16 -0.84 -25.04
CA GLY A 120 0.64 -0.63 -26.41
C GLY A 120 1.65 -0.94 -27.52
N SER A 121 2.95 -0.81 -27.26
CA SER A 121 4.00 -1.01 -28.28
C SER A 121 4.50 -2.45 -28.39
N SER A 122 4.04 -3.36 -27.52
CA SER A 122 4.64 -4.68 -27.36
C SER A 122 4.19 -5.73 -28.40
N GLU A 123 3.89 -5.33 -29.63
CA GLU A 123 3.47 -6.25 -30.70
C GLU A 123 4.55 -7.33 -30.93
N GLY A 124 4.32 -8.53 -30.37
CA GLY A 124 5.15 -9.72 -30.57
C GLY A 124 6.07 -10.13 -29.41
N THR A 125 6.27 -9.29 -28.37
CA THR A 125 7.06 -9.67 -27.19
C THR A 125 6.32 -9.35 -25.89
N ASN A 126 5.77 -10.39 -25.23
CA ASN A 126 5.04 -10.25 -23.97
C ASN A 126 5.95 -10.04 -22.73
N SER A 127 7.26 -9.91 -22.94
CA SER A 127 8.24 -9.83 -21.86
C SER A 127 9.26 -8.72 -22.11
N LEU A 128 9.36 -7.82 -21.14
CA LEU A 128 10.41 -6.85 -20.98
C LEU A 128 11.50 -7.43 -20.06
N SER A 129 12.74 -7.01 -20.28
CA SER A 129 13.88 -7.46 -19.49
C SER A 129 14.56 -6.26 -18.83
N VAL A 130 14.75 -6.32 -17.52
CA VAL A 130 15.51 -5.31 -16.78
C VAL A 130 16.83 -5.94 -16.34
N PRO A 131 17.97 -5.54 -16.94
CA PRO A 131 19.25 -6.17 -16.63
C PRO A 131 19.65 -5.91 -15.18
N TRP A 132 20.31 -6.90 -14.57
CA TRP A 132 21.06 -6.69 -13.34
C TRP A 132 22.22 -5.72 -13.59
N SER A 133 22.65 -5.01 -12.54
CA SER A 133 23.80 -4.13 -12.65
C SER A 133 25.08 -4.94 -12.95
N GLY A 134 26.03 -4.34 -13.68
CA GLY A 134 27.31 -5.00 -13.96
C GLY A 134 28.08 -5.39 -12.68
N ASN A 135 27.97 -4.59 -11.62
CA ASN A 135 28.57 -4.89 -10.31
C ASN A 135 27.95 -6.14 -9.69
N THR A 136 26.62 -6.29 -9.78
CA THR A 136 25.91 -7.48 -9.32
C THR A 136 26.35 -8.71 -10.10
N ILE A 137 26.45 -8.59 -11.43
CA ILE A 137 26.90 -9.69 -12.30
C ILE A 137 28.31 -10.13 -11.90
N LEU A 138 29.25 -9.19 -11.78
CA LEU A 138 30.63 -9.49 -11.37
C LEU A 138 30.70 -10.14 -9.98
N TYR A 139 29.92 -9.63 -9.03
CA TYR A 139 29.86 -10.17 -7.67
C TYR A 139 29.42 -11.65 -7.65
N TYR A 140 28.33 -11.98 -8.35
CA TYR A 140 27.82 -13.36 -8.41
C TYR A 140 28.59 -14.26 -9.38
N GLN A 141 29.33 -13.70 -10.32
CA GLN A 141 30.25 -14.45 -11.16
C GLN A 141 31.36 -15.10 -10.31
N HIS A 142 31.89 -14.40 -9.31
CA HIS A 142 32.91 -14.95 -8.40
C HIS A 142 32.38 -15.98 -7.41
N LYS A 143 31.07 -15.95 -7.11
CA LYS A 143 30.42 -16.90 -6.20
C LYS A 143 29.97 -18.19 -6.87
N GLU A 144 30.09 -18.28 -8.20
CA GLU A 144 29.72 -19.46 -9.00
C GLU A 144 28.35 -20.04 -8.60
N LEU A 145 27.27 -19.31 -8.91
CA LEU A 145 25.89 -19.75 -8.64
C LEU A 145 25.59 -21.16 -9.18
N ILE A 146 26.28 -21.56 -10.25
CA ILE A 146 26.26 -22.91 -10.80
C ILE A 146 27.73 -23.36 -10.88
N GLU A 147 28.03 -24.51 -10.29
CA GLU A 147 29.39 -25.04 -10.20
C GLU A 147 30.05 -25.13 -11.58
N GLY A 148 31.24 -24.54 -11.72
CA GLY A 148 32.02 -24.54 -12.96
C GLY A 148 31.51 -23.62 -14.07
N LEU A 149 30.47 -22.81 -13.81
CA LEU A 149 29.96 -21.80 -14.75
C LEU A 149 29.95 -20.39 -14.14
N GLY A 150 30.53 -19.44 -14.87
CA GLY A 150 30.48 -18.03 -14.51
C GLY A 150 29.20 -17.36 -15.01
N LEU A 151 28.56 -16.56 -14.15
CA LEU A 151 27.44 -15.70 -14.56
C LEU A 151 27.95 -14.60 -15.51
N ASN A 152 27.41 -14.52 -16.72
CA ASN A 152 27.77 -13.51 -17.71
C ASN A 152 26.72 -12.40 -17.87
N ALA A 153 25.44 -12.76 -17.76
CA ALA A 153 24.34 -11.80 -17.79
C ALA A 153 23.19 -12.30 -16.93
N ALA A 154 22.47 -11.39 -16.29
CA ALA A 154 21.23 -11.69 -15.59
C ALA A 154 20.25 -10.53 -15.78
N TRP A 155 18.97 -10.83 -15.84
CA TRP A 155 17.90 -9.87 -16.00
C TRP A 155 16.62 -10.34 -15.32
N LYS A 156 15.86 -9.37 -14.82
CA LYS A 156 14.50 -9.53 -14.33
C LYS A 156 13.57 -9.63 -15.53
N VAL A 157 12.60 -10.55 -15.47
CA VAL A 157 11.58 -10.76 -16.49
C VAL A 157 10.29 -10.10 -16.06
N LEU A 158 9.92 -9.00 -16.72
CA LEU A 158 8.68 -8.28 -16.47
C LEU A 158 7.73 -8.50 -17.64
N THR A 159 6.50 -8.96 -17.37
CA THR A 159 5.53 -9.15 -18.46
C THR A 159 4.72 -7.89 -18.70
N THR A 160 4.28 -7.69 -19.94
CA THR A 160 3.37 -6.59 -20.28
C THR A 160 2.01 -6.76 -19.58
N ALA A 161 1.61 -8.01 -19.29
CA ALA A 161 0.43 -8.32 -18.48
C ALA A 161 0.57 -7.83 -17.03
N THR A 162 1.77 -7.90 -16.42
CA THR A 162 2.03 -7.34 -15.10
C THR A 162 1.81 -5.83 -15.11
N ILE A 163 2.37 -5.13 -16.09
CA ILE A 163 2.20 -3.67 -16.24
C ILE A 163 0.73 -3.31 -16.48
N ALA A 164 0.04 -4.05 -17.35
CA ALA A 164 -1.39 -3.88 -17.58
C ALA A 164 -2.19 -4.06 -16.27
N GLY A 165 -1.85 -5.04 -15.45
CA GLY A 165 -2.44 -5.24 -14.12
C GLY A 165 -2.26 -4.03 -13.20
N VAL A 166 -1.09 -3.40 -13.19
CA VAL A 166 -0.83 -2.16 -12.44
C VAL A 166 -1.75 -1.02 -12.91
N LEU A 167 -1.84 -0.83 -14.23
CA LEU A 167 -2.71 0.19 -14.82
C LEU A 167 -4.20 -0.03 -14.47
N GLU A 168 -4.65 -1.28 -14.49
CA GLU A 168 -6.02 -1.64 -14.10
C GLU A 168 -6.29 -1.41 -12.61
N VAL A 169 -5.32 -1.69 -11.72
CA VAL A 169 -5.45 -1.38 -10.29
C VAL A 169 -5.61 0.13 -10.07
N ILE A 170 -4.82 0.96 -10.76
CA ILE A 170 -4.94 2.43 -10.66
C ILE A 170 -6.32 2.87 -11.13
N ARG A 171 -6.79 2.35 -12.27
CA ARG A 171 -8.12 2.65 -12.82
C ARG A 171 -9.24 2.25 -11.85
N ALA A 172 -9.15 1.06 -11.27
CA ALA A 172 -10.12 0.57 -10.28
C ALA A 172 -10.15 1.44 -9.02
N ARG A 173 -8.97 1.85 -8.50
CA ARG A 173 -8.86 2.74 -7.33
C ARG A 173 -9.50 4.11 -7.59
N VAL A 174 -9.29 4.68 -8.77
CA VAL A 174 -9.95 5.93 -9.17
C VAL A 174 -11.47 5.76 -9.19
N LEU A 175 -11.96 4.69 -9.82
CA LEU A 175 -13.39 4.42 -9.92
C LEU A 175 -14.01 4.24 -8.53
N GLU A 176 -13.38 3.45 -7.66
CA GLU A 176 -13.84 3.23 -6.30
C GLU A 176 -13.89 4.53 -5.50
N PHE A 177 -12.86 5.36 -5.59
CA PHE A 177 -12.84 6.67 -4.94
C PHE A 177 -14.01 7.55 -5.39
N VAL A 178 -14.27 7.62 -6.70
CA VAL A 178 -15.37 8.39 -7.27
C VAL A 178 -16.72 7.90 -6.77
N LEU A 179 -16.97 6.59 -6.79
CA LEU A 179 -18.24 6.00 -6.33
C LEU A 179 -18.49 6.25 -4.82
N VAL A 180 -17.44 6.19 -4.00
CA VAL A 180 -17.57 6.44 -2.56
C VAL A 180 -17.83 7.93 -2.30
N ILE A 181 -17.17 8.83 -3.04
CA ILE A 181 -17.41 10.28 -2.95
C ILE A 181 -18.82 10.64 -3.43
N GLU A 182 -19.30 10.04 -4.52
CA GLU A 182 -20.68 10.22 -5.01
C GLU A 182 -21.71 9.83 -3.96
N LYS A 183 -21.53 8.66 -3.33
CA LYS A 183 -22.39 8.17 -2.26
C LYS A 183 -22.38 9.10 -1.05
N GLU A 184 -21.21 9.56 -0.62
CA GLU A 184 -21.08 10.45 0.54
C GLU A 184 -21.68 11.84 0.28
N LEU A 185 -21.55 12.34 -0.95
CA LEU A 185 -22.16 13.59 -1.37
C LEU A 185 -23.68 13.49 -1.62
N GLY A 186 -24.25 12.28 -1.57
CA GLY A 186 -25.64 12.04 -1.94
C GLY A 186 -25.94 12.38 -3.41
N ILE A 187 -24.92 12.32 -4.27
CA ILE A 187 -25.06 12.61 -5.69
C ILE A 187 -25.58 11.36 -6.39
N ASP A 188 -26.83 11.40 -6.81
CA ASP A 188 -27.33 10.48 -7.82
C ASP A 188 -27.08 11.09 -9.21
N MET A 189 -26.02 10.65 -9.88
CA MET A 189 -25.65 11.16 -11.20
C MET A 189 -26.71 10.92 -12.28
N MET A 190 -27.62 9.96 -12.10
CA MET A 190 -28.77 9.73 -12.98
C MET A 190 -29.86 10.81 -12.82
N ASN A 191 -30.01 11.38 -11.63
CA ASN A 191 -31.12 12.29 -11.28
C ASN A 191 -30.69 13.73 -10.92
N TYR A 192 -29.42 14.07 -11.08
CA TYR A 192 -28.85 15.36 -10.64
C TYR A 192 -29.53 16.62 -11.22
N TYR A 193 -30.16 16.54 -12.40
CA TYR A 193 -30.89 17.67 -12.97
C TYR A 193 -32.25 17.94 -12.29
N ASP A 194 -32.77 17.01 -11.47
CA ASP A 194 -34.08 17.11 -10.82
C ASP A 194 -33.98 17.19 -9.28
N SER A 195 -32.82 16.88 -8.70
CA SER A 195 -32.65 16.86 -7.24
C SER A 195 -32.40 18.26 -6.67
N LYS A 196 -33.42 18.85 -6.02
CA LYS A 196 -33.28 19.95 -5.03
C LYS A 196 -32.61 19.48 -3.71
N THR A 197 -31.75 18.47 -3.77
CA THR A 197 -31.09 17.91 -2.60
C THR A 197 -29.93 18.83 -2.25
N SER A 198 -29.93 19.37 -1.03
CA SER A 198 -28.81 20.13 -0.52
C SER A 198 -27.63 19.17 -0.41
N LEU A 199 -26.64 19.30 -1.31
CA LEU A 199 -25.38 18.56 -1.19
C LEU A 199 -24.77 18.88 0.16
N GLU A 200 -24.73 17.88 1.05
CA GLU A 200 -23.97 17.96 2.28
C GLU A 200 -22.50 18.04 1.88
N THR A 201 -21.83 19.12 2.26
CA THR A 201 -20.40 19.23 2.00
C THR A 201 -19.72 18.29 3.00
N PRO A 202 -19.08 17.19 2.56
CA PRO A 202 -18.42 16.28 3.47
C PRO A 202 -17.25 17.03 4.11
N THR A 203 -16.96 16.71 5.36
CA THR A 203 -15.81 17.29 6.05
C THR A 203 -14.52 16.82 5.37
N GLN A 204 -13.47 17.65 5.44
CA GLN A 204 -12.17 17.35 4.82
C GLN A 204 -11.59 16.03 5.35
N GLU A 205 -11.79 15.76 6.64
CA GLU A 205 -11.39 14.54 7.33
C GLU A 205 -12.05 13.30 6.70
N LYS A 206 -13.32 13.41 6.33
CA LYS A 206 -14.06 12.32 5.70
C LYS A 206 -13.56 12.03 4.29
N ILE A 207 -13.25 13.06 3.52
CA ILE A 207 -12.70 12.94 2.16
C ILE A 207 -11.30 12.29 2.20
N ASN A 208 -10.45 12.68 3.16
CA ASN A 208 -9.14 12.07 3.35
C ASN A 208 -9.27 10.60 3.81
N GLN A 209 -10.23 10.29 4.68
CA GLN A 209 -10.49 8.91 5.09
C GLN A 209 -10.92 8.03 3.91
N ILE A 210 -11.82 8.54 3.06
CA ILE A 210 -12.25 7.86 1.84
C ILE A 210 -11.03 7.61 0.94
N PHE A 211 -10.21 8.64 0.70
CA PHE A 211 -9.00 8.51 -0.10
C PHE A 211 -8.05 7.43 0.42
N ASN A 212 -7.72 7.42 1.72
CA ASN A 212 -6.81 6.42 2.28
C ASN A 212 -7.38 5.00 2.19
N THR A 213 -8.69 4.84 2.35
CA THR A 213 -9.35 3.53 2.25
C THR A 213 -9.34 3.00 0.82
N THR A 214 -9.70 3.83 -0.16
CA THR A 214 -9.86 3.40 -1.56
C THR A 214 -8.56 3.44 -2.36
N ILE A 215 -7.74 4.47 -2.18
CA ILE A 215 -6.52 4.70 -2.96
C ILE A 215 -5.30 4.05 -2.36
N HIS A 216 -5.20 3.88 -1.03
CA HIS A 216 -4.06 3.17 -0.42
C HIS A 216 -4.36 1.71 -0.06
N GLY A 217 -5.63 1.32 0.10
CA GLY A 217 -6.02 -0.08 0.27
C GLY A 217 -5.79 -0.65 1.68
N GLY A 218 -5.87 0.20 2.72
CA GLY A 218 -5.74 -0.22 4.12
C GLY A 218 -7.05 -0.80 4.68
N THR A 219 -7.00 -2.07 5.09
CA THR A 219 -7.89 -2.78 6.04
C THR A 219 -9.28 -2.16 6.33
N ASN A 220 -10.32 -2.73 5.68
CA ASN A 220 -11.73 -2.77 6.11
C ASN A 220 -12.18 -1.69 7.11
N ILE A 221 -12.46 -0.48 6.64
CA ILE A 221 -13.43 0.40 7.31
C ILE A 221 -14.78 0.15 6.64
N ALA A 222 -15.57 -0.72 7.26
CA ALA A 222 -16.92 -1.02 6.82
C ALA A 222 -17.74 0.28 6.68
N LEU A 223 -18.11 0.63 5.45
CA LEU A 223 -19.24 1.53 5.18
C LEU A 223 -20.53 0.82 5.59
N GLY A 224 -20.85 0.84 6.89
CA GLY A 224 -22.06 0.24 7.42
C GLY A 224 -22.43 0.81 8.79
N ASN A 225 -23.55 1.54 8.80
CA ASN A 225 -24.39 1.95 9.94
C ASN A 225 -24.17 3.38 10.52
N PRO A 226 -25.19 4.27 10.49
CA PRO A 226 -25.18 5.54 11.19
C PRO A 226 -25.53 5.30 12.66
N GLY A 227 -24.51 5.05 13.46
CA GLY A 227 -24.65 4.83 14.89
C GLY A 227 -23.54 3.94 15.36
N THR A 228 -22.70 4.48 16.23
CA THR A 228 -21.48 3.84 16.77
C THR A 228 -20.44 3.49 15.73
N THR A 229 -19.56 4.44 15.41
CA THR A 229 -18.11 4.30 15.64
C THR A 229 -17.45 5.66 15.40
N ASN A 230 -17.24 6.42 16.46
CA ASN A 230 -16.27 7.52 16.43
C ASN A 230 -14.88 6.88 16.43
N GLN A 231 -14.41 6.40 15.28
CA GLN A 231 -12.98 6.22 15.09
C GLN A 231 -12.41 7.60 14.79
N HIS A 232 -12.24 8.38 15.85
CA HIS A 232 -11.14 9.34 15.85
C HIS A 232 -9.90 8.52 15.50
N ALA A 233 -9.34 8.75 14.32
CA ALA A 233 -7.95 8.42 14.07
C ALA A 233 -7.12 9.30 15.01
N THR A 234 -7.05 8.91 16.29
CA THR A 234 -6.09 9.46 17.22
C THR A 234 -4.73 9.02 16.73
N HIS A 235 -4.03 9.99 16.18
CA HIS A 235 -2.64 9.93 15.79
C HIS A 235 -1.81 9.59 17.05
N VAL A 236 -1.62 8.31 17.36
CA VAL A 236 -0.74 7.90 18.46
C VAL A 236 0.67 8.31 18.08
N GLN A 237 1.15 9.38 18.69
CA GLN A 237 2.57 9.73 18.71
C GLN A 237 3.30 8.82 19.70
N PRO A 238 4.61 8.58 19.52
CA PRO A 238 5.45 7.90 20.51
C PRO A 238 5.27 8.56 21.89
N GLY A 239 4.89 7.79 22.92
CA GLY A 239 4.67 8.30 24.28
C GLY A 239 3.23 8.67 24.67
N ASP A 240 2.23 8.50 23.80
CA ASP A 240 0.82 8.68 24.20
C ASP A 240 0.22 7.40 24.82
N LEU A 241 0.43 7.25 26.13
CA LEU A 241 -0.02 6.11 26.93
C LEU A 241 -1.56 6.02 26.98
N GLN A 242 -2.23 7.17 26.93
CA GLN A 242 -3.69 7.24 26.99
C GLN A 242 -4.30 6.73 25.68
N GLY A 243 -3.74 7.13 24.53
CA GLY A 243 -4.11 6.61 23.22
C GLY A 243 -3.87 5.10 23.06
N LEU A 244 -2.79 4.56 23.65
CA LEU A 244 -2.55 3.11 23.68
C LEU A 244 -3.63 2.37 24.49
N LYS A 245 -3.94 2.84 25.70
CA LYS A 245 -4.93 2.19 26.58
C LYS A 245 -6.33 2.18 25.94
N GLU A 246 -6.74 3.27 25.30
CA GLU A 246 -8.02 3.35 24.59
C GLU A 246 -8.11 2.34 23.44
N LYS A 247 -7.02 2.19 22.68
CA LYS A 247 -6.98 1.27 21.55
C LYS A 247 -6.94 -0.20 21.99
N LEU A 248 -6.24 -0.50 23.08
CA LEU A 248 -6.23 -1.83 23.68
C LEU A 248 -7.58 -2.18 24.32
N ALA A 249 -8.27 -1.22 24.94
CA ALA A 249 -9.64 -1.41 25.43
C ALA A 249 -10.61 -1.73 24.27
N GLN A 250 -10.49 -1.05 23.13
CA GLN A 250 -11.26 -1.34 21.92
C GLN A 250 -10.95 -2.73 21.34
N LEU A 251 -9.74 -3.24 21.53
CA LEU A 251 -9.35 -4.60 21.15
C LEU A 251 -9.82 -5.67 22.14
N GLY A 252 -10.51 -5.28 23.22
CA GLY A 252 -11.09 -6.22 24.21
C GLY A 252 -10.14 -6.60 25.33
N VAL A 253 -9.07 -5.83 25.57
CA VAL A 253 -8.20 -5.98 26.74
C VAL A 253 -8.90 -5.43 27.99
N THR A 254 -8.91 -6.20 29.07
CA THR A 254 -9.57 -5.83 30.34
C THR A 254 -8.82 -4.70 31.06
N GLU A 255 -9.54 -3.90 31.84
CA GLU A 255 -8.94 -2.82 32.66
C GLU A 255 -7.81 -3.31 33.59
N GLU A 256 -7.92 -4.54 34.11
CA GLU A 256 -6.88 -5.20 34.89
C GLU A 256 -5.56 -5.29 34.11
N LEU A 257 -5.60 -5.76 32.86
CA LEU A 257 -4.42 -5.85 32.01
C LEU A 257 -3.93 -4.46 31.56
N LEU A 258 -4.81 -3.49 31.39
CA LEU A 258 -4.41 -2.12 31.03
C LEU A 258 -3.64 -1.42 32.16
N ASN A 259 -4.00 -1.70 33.42
CA ASN A 259 -3.27 -1.19 34.59
C ASN A 259 -1.92 -1.91 34.77
N ASP A 260 -1.87 -3.23 34.52
CA ASP A 260 -0.61 -3.98 34.53
C ASP A 260 0.36 -3.50 33.44
N LEU A 261 -0.16 -3.06 32.29
CA LEU A 261 0.65 -2.54 31.19
C LEU A 261 1.33 -1.22 31.57
N ASP A 262 0.63 -0.35 32.31
CA ASP A 262 1.17 0.92 32.80
C ASP A 262 2.42 0.71 33.65
N THR A 263 2.31 -0.21 34.62
CA THR A 263 3.42 -0.56 35.51
C THR A 263 4.58 -1.18 34.73
N ALA A 264 4.28 -2.06 33.76
CA ALA A 264 5.31 -2.70 32.95
C ALA A 264 6.05 -1.72 32.01
N LEU A 265 5.36 -0.68 31.53
CA LEU A 265 5.98 0.35 30.68
C LEU A 265 6.87 1.30 31.49
N ASP A 266 6.47 1.64 32.72
CA ASP A 266 7.30 2.44 33.64
C ASP A 266 8.57 1.69 34.08
N GLU A 267 8.47 0.38 34.33
CA GLU A 267 9.61 -0.46 34.75
C GLU A 267 10.63 -0.74 33.61
N ASP A 268 10.17 -0.66 32.35
CA ASP A 268 10.99 -0.96 31.17
C ASP A 268 11.38 0.30 30.36
N ALA A 269 11.23 1.51 30.94
CA ALA A 269 11.42 2.80 30.26
C ALA A 269 12.80 3.01 29.60
N ASP A 270 13.83 2.28 30.04
CA ASP A 270 15.21 2.36 29.51
C ASP A 270 15.51 1.36 28.37
N SER A 271 14.56 0.50 27.99
CA SER A 271 14.79 -0.55 26.98
C SER A 271 14.59 -0.03 25.55
N GLN A 272 15.68 0.18 24.80
CA GLN A 272 15.63 0.87 23.50
C GLN A 272 15.53 -0.01 22.25
N GLU A 273 15.83 -1.31 22.33
CA GLU A 273 15.93 -2.18 21.13
C GLU A 273 14.91 -3.33 21.10
N GLN A 274 14.30 -3.67 22.25
CA GLN A 274 13.29 -4.70 22.36
C GLN A 274 12.29 -4.35 23.47
N PRO A 275 11.06 -4.92 23.46
CA PRO A 275 10.18 -4.83 24.61
C PRO A 275 10.93 -5.38 25.82
N GLY A 276 10.98 -4.60 26.91
CA GLY A 276 11.69 -5.00 28.11
C GLY A 276 11.08 -6.25 28.77
N PRO A 277 11.75 -6.79 29.81
CA PRO A 277 11.34 -8.02 30.47
C PRO A 277 9.92 -7.96 31.06
N HIS A 278 9.47 -6.80 31.56
CA HIS A 278 8.16 -6.64 32.18
C HIS A 278 7.05 -6.54 31.12
N VAL A 279 7.29 -5.84 30.01
CA VAL A 279 6.39 -5.79 28.84
C VAL A 279 6.27 -7.17 28.19
N LYS A 280 7.37 -7.92 28.05
CA LYS A 280 7.33 -9.31 27.57
C LYS A 280 6.52 -10.21 28.51
N GLY A 281 6.68 -10.04 29.82
CA GLY A 281 5.89 -10.74 30.83
C GLY A 281 4.40 -10.42 30.74
N TRP A 282 4.06 -9.16 30.50
CA TRP A 282 2.69 -8.71 30.27
C TRP A 282 2.07 -9.35 29.02
N ILE A 283 2.78 -9.34 27.89
CA ILE A 283 2.35 -10.00 26.64
C ILE A 283 2.10 -11.49 26.89
N GLY A 284 2.99 -12.16 27.64
CA GLY A 284 2.83 -13.57 28.02
C GLY A 284 1.56 -13.83 28.83
N ARG A 285 1.26 -13.00 29.83
CA ARG A 285 0.01 -13.11 30.63
C ARG A 285 -1.23 -12.87 29.79
N MET A 286 -1.18 -11.91 28.86
CA MET A 286 -2.27 -11.63 27.93
C MET A 286 -2.54 -12.84 27.02
N MET A 287 -1.49 -13.46 26.44
CA MET A 287 -1.65 -14.66 25.62
C MET A 287 -2.24 -15.85 26.39
N ILE A 288 -1.84 -16.03 27.66
CA ILE A 288 -2.40 -17.09 28.53
C ILE A 288 -3.89 -16.81 28.83
N LYS A 289 -4.25 -15.58 29.19
CA LYS A 289 -5.66 -15.19 29.47
C LYS A 289 -6.54 -15.28 28.21
N ALA A 290 -5.99 -14.98 27.02
CA ALA A 290 -6.65 -15.17 25.72
C ALA A 290 -6.90 -16.65 25.42
N GLY A 291 -5.88 -17.50 25.61
CA GLY A 291 -6.01 -18.96 25.44
C GLY A 291 -6.99 -19.63 26.42
N GLN A 292 -7.22 -19.02 27.58
CA GLN A 292 -8.19 -19.46 28.59
C GLN A 292 -9.63 -18.97 28.32
N GLY A 293 -9.87 -18.20 27.25
CA GLY A 293 -11.20 -17.70 26.88
C GLY A 293 -11.75 -16.63 27.84
N THR A 294 -10.91 -16.04 28.68
CA THR A 294 -11.29 -15.02 29.67
C THR A 294 -11.28 -13.59 29.11
N LEU A 295 -10.82 -13.42 27.87
CA LEU A 295 -10.80 -12.15 27.14
C LEU A 295 -11.77 -12.19 25.96
N GLN A 296 -12.29 -11.05 25.54
CA GLN A 296 -13.00 -10.91 24.26
C GLN A 296 -12.08 -11.05 23.04
N LEU A 297 -10.76 -11.21 23.28
CA LEU A 297 -9.74 -11.60 22.30
C LEU A 297 -9.86 -13.09 21.95
N VAL A 298 -10.69 -13.43 20.95
CA VAL A 298 -10.93 -14.84 20.56
C VAL A 298 -10.12 -15.28 19.32
N SER A 299 -9.41 -14.36 18.65
CA SER A 299 -8.67 -14.66 17.42
C SER A 299 -7.18 -14.33 17.53
N ALA A 300 -6.33 -15.18 16.92
CA ALA A 300 -4.89 -14.94 16.81
C ALA A 300 -4.57 -13.58 16.17
N THR A 301 -5.45 -13.08 15.30
CA THR A 301 -5.38 -11.76 14.66
C THR A 301 -5.45 -10.60 15.66
N ALA A 302 -6.26 -10.73 16.72
CA ALA A 302 -6.39 -9.69 17.74
C ALA A 302 -5.13 -9.60 18.62
N THR A 303 -4.49 -10.74 18.91
CA THR A 303 -3.21 -10.79 19.64
C THR A 303 -2.09 -10.10 18.85
N THR A 304 -2.05 -10.32 17.52
CA THR A 304 -1.10 -9.65 16.63
C THR A 304 -1.34 -8.14 16.57
N ALA A 305 -2.60 -7.71 16.54
CA ALA A 305 -2.96 -6.29 16.56
C ALA A 305 -2.56 -5.60 17.87
N VAL A 306 -2.78 -6.25 19.02
CA VAL A 306 -2.32 -5.76 20.33
C VAL A 306 -0.79 -5.63 20.36
N MET A 307 -0.07 -6.64 19.85
CA MET A 307 1.40 -6.63 19.80
C MET A 307 1.94 -5.51 18.89
N ALA A 308 1.29 -5.26 17.76
CA ALA A 308 1.67 -4.18 16.84
C ALA A 308 1.50 -2.80 17.48
N GLU A 309 0.41 -2.56 18.21
CA GLU A 309 0.18 -1.27 18.88
C GLU A 309 1.15 -1.03 20.06
N VAL A 310 1.46 -2.07 20.85
CA VAL A 310 2.46 -1.96 21.93
C VAL A 310 3.85 -1.69 21.37
N ARG A 311 4.26 -2.37 20.28
CA ARG A 311 5.54 -2.09 19.60
C ARG A 311 5.59 -0.68 19.03
N ARG A 312 4.49 -0.24 18.42
CA ARG A 312 4.37 1.13 17.87
C ARG A 312 4.49 2.20 18.95
N PHE A 313 3.89 1.98 20.13
CA PHE A 313 4.05 2.87 21.28
C PHE A 313 5.50 2.96 21.75
N LEU A 314 6.22 1.83 21.77
CA LEU A 314 7.64 1.76 22.13
C LEU A 314 8.59 2.25 21.02
N GLY A 315 8.08 2.70 19.87
CA GLY A 315 8.91 3.11 18.73
C GLY A 315 9.66 1.97 18.05
N LEU A 316 9.25 0.72 18.28
CA LEU A 316 9.87 -0.48 17.73
C LEU A 316 9.25 -0.85 16.38
N PRO A 317 10.03 -1.43 15.45
CA PRO A 317 9.51 -1.89 14.16
C PRO A 317 8.44 -3.00 14.36
N PRO A 318 7.47 -3.11 13.42
CA PRO A 318 6.45 -4.15 13.48
C PRO A 318 7.07 -5.56 13.47
N ALA A 319 6.38 -6.47 14.16
CA ALA A 319 6.77 -7.87 14.36
C ALA A 319 6.62 -8.72 13.10
#